data_AF-C4GIW6-F1
#
_entry.id   AF-C4GIW6-F1
#
_cell.length_a   1.000
_cell.length_b   1.000
_cell.length_c   1.000
_cell.angle_alpha   90.00
_cell.angle_beta   90.00
_cell.angle_gamma   90.00
#
_symmetry.space_group_name_H-M   'P 1'
#
loop_
_entity.id
_entity.type
_entity.pdbx_description
1 polymer ?
#
loop_
_entity_poly.entity_id
_entity_poly.type
_entity_poly.pdbx_seq_one_letter_code
_entity_poly.pdbx_strand_id
1 'polypeptide(L)' 'MLDITTLPPTAQIAISELETSKARNRRGIIPLSRSQIRRLEAQGLFPPSRRIAGTRGTFYLAGEVKNWIEQQATTKE' A
#
# COMPACT_ATOMS: atom_id res chain seq x y z
N MET A 1 -14.79 1.80 -5.98
CA MET A 1 -13.52 2.51 -5.78
C MET A 1 -13.22 2.36 -4.31
N LEU A 2 -12.11 1.71 -3.92
CA LEU A 2 -11.74 1.54 -2.51
C LEU A 2 -10.89 2.75 -2.13
N ASP A 3 -11.53 3.75 -1.54
CA ASP A 3 -10.86 4.97 -1.09
C ASP A 3 -10.26 4.73 0.30
N ILE A 4 -8.93 4.76 0.40
CA ILE A 4 -8.19 4.58 1.66
C ILE A 4 -8.57 5.61 2.73
N THR A 5 -9.11 6.75 2.32
CA THR A 5 -9.63 7.82 3.19
C THR A 5 -10.91 7.44 3.93
N THR A 6 -11.65 6.43 3.44
CA THR A 6 -12.88 5.94 4.07
C THR A 6 -12.63 4.75 5.00
N LEU A 7 -11.45 4.14 4.90
CA LEU A 7 -11.08 2.98 5.71
C LEU A 7 -10.52 3.43 7.06
N PRO A 8 -10.84 2.73 8.16
CA PRO A 8 -10.21 3.01 9.44
C PRO A 8 -8.68 2.83 9.32
N PRO A 9 -7.87 3.60 10.04
CA PRO A 9 -6.40 3.52 9.94
C PRO A 9 -5.85 2.14 10.30
N THR A 10 -6.61 1.34 11.07
CA THR A 10 -6.32 -0.05 11.41
C THR A 10 -6.77 -1.06 10.35
N ALA A 11 -7.41 -0.62 9.27
CA ALA A 11 -7.84 -1.50 8.19
C ALA A 11 -6.62 -2.15 7.53
N GLN A 12 -6.74 -3.45 7.30
CA GLN A 12 -5.69 -4.25 6.70
C GLN A 12 -5.97 -4.41 5.22
N ILE A 13 -5.08 -3.86 4.40
CA ILE A 13 -5.21 -3.84 2.95
C ILE A 13 -4.19 -4.81 2.38
N ALA A 14 -4.66 -5.79 1.62
CA ALA A 14 -3.77 -6.71 0.93
C ALA A 14 -2.93 -5.97 -0.13
N ILE A 15 -1.70 -6.43 -0.36
CA ILE A 15 -0.83 -5.87 -1.40
C ILE A 15 -1.50 -5.82 -2.78
N SER A 16 -2.42 -6.74 -3.07
CA SER A 16 -3.16 -6.82 -4.33
C SER A 16 -4.25 -5.76 -4.50
N GLU A 17 -4.73 -5.18 -3.40
CA GLU A 17 -5.66 -4.04 -3.38
C GLU A 17 -4.90 -2.71 -3.31
N LEU A 18 -3.74 -2.73 -2.65
CA LEU A 18 -2.84 -1.60 -2.57
C LEU A 18 -2.17 -1.30 -3.92
N GLU A 19 -1.70 -2.33 -4.63
CA GLU A 19 -0.96 -2.18 -5.88
C GLU A 19 -1.83 -1.70 -7.04
N THR A 20 -1.31 -0.74 -7.80
CA THR A 20 -1.84 -0.46 -9.13
C THR A 20 -1.17 -1.36 -10.14
N SER A 21 -1.95 -2.26 -10.73
CA SER A 21 -1.50 -3.15 -11.79
C SER A 21 -2.06 -2.66 -13.12
N LYS A 22 -1.21 -2.02 -13.92
CA LYS A 22 -1.53 -1.63 -15.30
C LYS A 22 -1.86 -2.86 -16.16
N ALA A 23 -1.17 -3.99 -15.92
CA ALA A 23 -1.37 -5.25 -16.63
C ALA A 23 -2.74 -5.91 -16.35
N ARG A 24 -3.32 -5.70 -15.17
CA ARG A 24 -4.67 -6.19 -14.82
C ARG A 24 -5.74 -5.11 -14.89
N ASN A 25 -5.42 -3.93 -15.42
CA ASN A 25 -6.27 -2.74 -15.42
C ASN A 25 -6.90 -2.43 -14.04
N ARG A 26 -6.14 -2.67 -12.96
CA ARG A 26 -6.56 -2.40 -11.58
C ARG A 26 -5.84 -1.17 -11.09
N ARG A 27 -6.61 -0.14 -10.75
CA ARG A 27 -6.12 1.01 -9.98
C ARG A 27 -6.23 0.65 -8.50
N GLY A 28 -5.08 0.38 -7.90
CA GLY A 28 -4.96 0.26 -6.46
C GLY A 28 -4.91 1.64 -5.83
N ILE A 29 -4.77 1.65 -4.52
CA ILE A 29 -4.74 2.88 -3.72
C ILE A 29 -3.52 3.73 -4.06
N ILE A 30 -2.38 3.09 -4.35
CA ILE A 30 -1.15 3.78 -4.74
C ILE A 30 -0.83 3.49 -6.21
N PRO A 31 -0.25 4.46 -6.96
CA PRO A 31 0.14 4.29 -8.36
C PRO A 31 1.44 3.47 -8.51
N LEU A 32 1.69 2.53 -7.60
CA LEU A 32 2.87 1.68 -7.59
C LEU A 32 2.51 0.22 -7.85
N SER A 33 3.36 -0.48 -8.60
CA SER A 33 3.25 -1.93 -8.83
C SER A 33 3.80 -2.74 -7.65
N ARG A 34 3.41 -4.02 -7.49
CA ARG A 34 3.97 -4.92 -6.46
C ARG A 34 5.47 -4.84 -6.28
N SER A 35 6.20 -4.88 -7.39
CA SER A 35 7.66 -4.93 -7.38
C SER A 35 8.25 -3.63 -6.85
N GLN A 36 7.63 -2.48 -7.15
CA GLN A 36 8.05 -1.19 -6.59
C GLN A 36 7.76 -1.13 -5.09
N ILE A 37 6.59 -1.59 -4.66
CA ILE A 37 6.23 -1.65 -3.23
C ILE A 37 7.25 -2.49 -2.46
N ARG A 38 7.56 -3.71 -2.93
CA ARG A 38 8.58 -4.58 -2.30
C ARG A 38 9.97 -3.94 -2.29
N ARG A 39 10.34 -3.19 -3.34
CA ARG A 39 11.63 -2.51 -3.42
C ARG A 39 11.71 -1.37 -2.41
N LEU A 40 10.65 -0.58 -2.28
CA LEU A 40 10.58 0.52 -1.30
C LEU A 40 10.53 -0.02 0.13
N GLU A 41 9.83 -1.13 0.36
CA GLU A 41 9.83 -1.85 1.64
C GLU A 41 11.26 -2.32 1.99
N ALA A 42 11.98 -2.91 1.03
CA ALA A 42 13.38 -3.31 1.22
C ALA A 42 14.33 -2.12 1.46
N GLN A 43 13.98 -0.93 0.99
CA GLN A 43 14.72 0.32 1.24
C GLN A 43 14.32 0.99 2.56
N GLY A 44 13.31 0.48 3.28
CA GLY A 44 12.75 1.14 4.47
C GLY A 44 11.95 2.41 4.16
N LEU A 45 11.64 2.65 2.88
CA LEU A 45 10.87 3.81 2.43
C LEU A 45 9.37 3.53 2.39
N PHE A 46 8.94 2.27 2.45
CA PHE A 46 7.53 1.88 2.48
C PHE A 46 7.16 1.29 3.84
N PRO A 47 5.92 1.49 4.32
CA PRO A 47 5.46 0.87 5.57
C PRO A 47 5.63 -0.65 5.54
N PRO A 48 6.05 -1.26 6.68
CA PRO A 48 6.37 -2.67 6.74
C PRO A 48 5.11 -3.50 6.54
N SER A 49 5.23 -4.55 5.74
CA SER A 49 4.13 -5.47 5.57
C SER A 49 3.90 -6.33 6.82
N ARG A 50 2.62 -6.56 7.11
CA ARG A 50 2.17 -7.49 8.14
C ARG A 50 1.73 -8.79 7.50
N ARG A 51 2.27 -9.90 8.01
CA ARG A 51 1.77 -11.24 7.69
C ARG A 51 0.74 -11.60 8.75
N ILE A 52 -0.51 -11.75 8.33
CA ILE A 52 -1.57 -12.26 9.20
C ILE A 52 -1.41 -13.77 9.28
N ALA A 53 -1.28 -14.31 10.48
CA ALA A 53 -1.25 -15.75 10.70
C ALA A 53 -2.53 -16.40 10.13
N GLY A 54 -2.37 -17.36 9.22
CA GLY A 54 -3.49 -18.03 8.55
C GLY A 54 -3.77 -17.55 7.11
N THR A 55 -3.16 -16.46 6.65
CA THR A 55 -3.40 -15.96 5.28
C THR A 55 -2.10 -15.93 4.46
N ARG A 56 -2.14 -16.45 3.23
CA ARG A 56 -0.99 -16.43 2.28
C ARG A 56 -0.76 -15.05 1.64
N GLY A 57 -1.09 -13.98 2.36
CA GLY A 57 -1.11 -12.60 1.87
C GLY A 57 -0.21 -11.67 2.68
N THR A 58 0.32 -10.66 1.99
CA THR A 58 1.03 -9.53 2.56
C THR A 58 0.02 -8.41 2.75
N PHE A 59 -0.14 -7.92 3.98
CA PHE A 59 -1.10 -6.88 4.33
C PHE A 59 -0.41 -5.61 4.80
N TYR A 60 -1.03 -4.47 4.57
CA TYR A 60 -0.55 -3.16 5.00
C TYR A 60 -1.66 -2.45 5.76
N LEU A 61 -1.28 -1.60 6.71
CA LEU A 61 -2.25 -0.78 7.42
C LEU A 61 -2.64 0.43 6.57
N ALA A 62 -3.93 0.68 6.47
CA ALA A 62 -4.47 1.83 5.74
C ALA A 62 -3.92 3.16 6.28
N GLY A 63 -3.77 3.30 7.60
CA GLY A 63 -3.23 4.51 8.21
C GLY A 63 -1.77 4.77 7.83
N GLU A 64 -0.94 3.73 7.81
CA GLU A 64 0.48 3.87 7.46
C GLU A 64 0.68 4.13 5.98
N VAL A 65 -0.08 3.45 5.12
CA VAL A 65 -0.08 3.72 3.68
C VAL A 65 -0.55 5.14 3.41
N LYS A 66 -1.62 5.61 4.07
CA LYS A 66 -2.11 6.98 3.93
C LYS A 66 -1.04 7.99 4.31
N ASN A 67 -0.43 7.83 5.50
CA ASN A 67 0.64 8.72 5.96
C ASN A 67 1.82 8.72 4.98
N TRP A 68 2.18 7.55 4.44
CA TRP A 68 3.21 7.43 3.42
C TRP A 68 2.84 8.18 2.12
N ILE A 69 1.59 8.08 1.64
CA ILE A 69 1.13 8.83 0.47
C ILE A 69 1.23 10.33 0.72
N GLU A 70 0.81 10.79 1.91
CA GLU A 70 0.90 12.19 2.33
C GLU A 70 2.36 12.66 2.39
N GLN A 71 3.28 11.84 2.91
CA GLN A 71 4.71 12.12 2.90
C GLN A 71 5.31 12.15 1.48
N GLN A 72 4.91 11.25 0.58
CA GLN A 72 5.37 11.29 -0.81
C GLN A 72 4.82 12.49 -1.57
N ALA A 73 3.59 12.92 -1.26
CA ALA A 73 3.03 14.15 -1.81
C ALA A 73 3.80 15.38 -1.34
N THR A 74 4.28 15.40 -0.09
CA THR A 74 5.08 16.50 0.46
C THR A 74 6.55 16.48 0.00
N THR A 75 7.10 15.33 -0.40
CA THR A 75 8.52 15.20 -0.82
C THR A 75 8.73 15.66 -2.28
N LYS A 76 7.70 16.15 -2.96
CA LYS A 76 7.82 16.86 -4.25
C LYS A 76 7.84 18.38 -4.04
N GLU A 77 8.88 18.90 -3.40
CA GLU A 77 9.26 20.32 -3.48
C GLU A 77 10.75 20.45 -3.78
#